data_AF-A0A5S3P8H5-F1
#
_entry.id   AF-A0A5S3P8H5-F1
#
_cell.length_a   1.000
_cell.length_b   1.000
_cell.length_c   1.000
_cell.angle_alpha   90.00
_cell.angle_beta   90.00
_cell.angle_gamma   90.00
#
_symmetry.space_group_name_H-M   'P 1'
#
loop_
_entity.id
_entity.type
_entity.pdbx_description
1 polymer ?
#
loop_
_entity_poly.entity_id
_entity_poly.type
_entity_poly.pdbx_seq_one_letter_code
_entity_poly.pdbx_strand_id
1 'polypeptide(L)'
;MARSDPEPRTPGAADQDFGILLGWTADPAGERVALKLQSASKRPDDAEDVREYRYFLSKEQAVLLGNYLYTLAGETAPRRKRPGFFERLFG
;
A
#
# COMPACT_ATOMS: atom_id res chain seq x y z
N MET A 1 45.53 -18.44 8.45
CA MET A 1 44.42 -17.85 7.66
C MET A 1 43.11 -18.23 8.33
N ALA A 2 42.61 -17.39 9.25
CA ALA A 2 41.28 -17.57 9.82
C ALA A 2 40.27 -16.89 8.89
N ARG A 3 39.31 -17.64 8.38
CA ARG A 3 38.13 -17.08 7.70
C ARG A 3 37.29 -16.43 8.80
N SER A 4 37.14 -15.11 8.75
CA SER A 4 36.17 -14.43 9.60
C SER A 4 34.78 -14.89 9.16
N ASP A 5 34.10 -15.63 10.02
CA ASP A 5 32.66 -15.86 9.87
C ASP A 5 31.96 -14.50 9.83
N PRO A 6 31.03 -14.25 8.90
CA PRO A 6 30.23 -13.04 8.95
C PRO A 6 29.43 -13.07 10.25
N GLU A 7 29.54 -12.00 11.05
CA GLU A 7 28.70 -11.83 12.24
C GLU A 7 27.23 -12.11 11.86
N PRO A 8 26.47 -12.80 12.72
CA PRO A 8 25.05 -12.90 12.52
C PRO A 8 24.52 -11.47 12.40
N ARG A 9 24.04 -11.10 11.22
CA ARG A 9 23.27 -9.87 11.06
C ARG A 9 22.16 -9.99 12.08
N THR A 10 22.29 -9.27 13.20
CA THR A 10 21.17 -9.04 14.10
C THR A 10 20.03 -8.63 13.18
N PRO A 11 18.92 -9.37 13.12
CA PRO A 11 17.73 -8.87 12.48
C PRO A 11 17.44 -7.57 13.22
N GLY A 12 17.82 -6.44 12.62
CA GLY A 12 17.63 -5.13 13.21
C GLY A 12 16.16 -5.08 13.59
N ALA A 13 15.93 -4.89 14.89
CA ALA A 13 14.63 -4.82 15.56
C ALA A 13 13.44 -5.01 14.62
N ALA A 14 12.85 -6.20 14.66
CA ALA A 14 11.51 -6.45 14.15
C ALA A 14 10.45 -5.72 15.02
N ASP A 15 10.70 -4.45 15.35
CA ASP A 15 9.71 -3.55 15.93
C ASP A 15 9.06 -2.81 14.76
N GLN A 16 7.87 -3.26 14.39
CA GLN A 16 6.70 -2.41 14.14
C GLN A 16 6.95 -0.95 13.69
N ASP A 17 7.71 -0.71 12.62
CA ASP A 17 7.91 0.65 12.10
C ASP A 17 6.70 1.11 11.29
N PHE A 18 5.62 1.48 11.99
CA PHE A 18 4.54 2.27 11.40
C PHE A 18 5.10 3.65 11.02
N GLY A 19 5.13 3.94 9.72
CA GLY A 19 5.53 5.24 9.18
C GLY A 19 4.33 6.14 8.88
N ILE A 20 4.60 7.43 8.69
CA ILE A 20 3.61 8.39 8.20
C ILE A 20 3.37 8.10 6.72
N LEU A 21 2.12 7.78 6.34
CA LEU A 21 1.72 7.63 4.94
C LEU A 21 1.70 9.01 4.28
N LEU A 22 2.57 9.22 3.30
CA LEU A 22 2.67 10.48 2.56
C LEU A 22 1.81 10.46 1.29
N GLY A 23 1.70 9.32 0.64
CA GLY A 23 0.98 9.18 -0.61
C GLY A 23 0.80 7.74 -1.03
N TRP A 24 -0.19 7.51 -1.89
CA TRP A 24 -0.43 6.23 -2.52
C TRP A 24 -1.06 6.41 -3.89
N THR A 25 -0.75 5.51 -4.82
CA THR A 25 -1.40 5.43 -6.13
C THR A 25 -1.70 3.98 -6.46
N ALA A 26 -2.80 3.73 -7.16
CA ALA A 26 -3.17 2.40 -7.60
C ALA A 26 -3.61 2.44 -9.07
N ASP A 27 -3.03 1.57 -9.88
CA ASP A 27 -3.27 1.51 -11.32
C ASP A 27 -3.64 0.09 -11.76
N PRO A 28 -4.55 -0.09 -12.73
CA PRO A 28 -4.78 -1.39 -13.34
C PRO A 28 -3.51 -1.92 -14.02
N ALA A 29 -3.16 -3.17 -13.78
CA ALA A 29 -2.01 -3.86 -14.36
C ALA A 29 -2.42 -5.24 -14.88
N GLY A 30 -3.25 -5.24 -15.94
CA GLY A 30 -3.87 -6.45 -16.48
C GLY A 30 -4.83 -7.10 -15.47
N GLU A 31 -4.55 -8.34 -15.09
CA GLU A 31 -5.31 -9.06 -14.05
C GLU A 31 -4.90 -8.70 -12.61
N ARG A 32 -3.97 -7.76 -12.45
CA ARG A 32 -3.49 -7.28 -11.15
C ARG A 32 -3.76 -5.80 -10.97
N VAL A 33 -3.56 -5.33 -9.75
CA VAL A 33 -3.52 -3.92 -9.36
C VAL A 33 -2.09 -3.60 -8.95
N ALA A 34 -1.47 -2.63 -9.62
CA ALA A 34 -0.20 -2.06 -9.17
C ALA A 34 -0.50 -1.04 -8.07
N LEU A 35 0.04 -1.25 -6.87
CA LEU A 35 -0.10 -0.34 -5.73
C LEU A 35 1.28 0.21 -5.37
N LYS A 36 1.39 1.54 -5.34
CA LYS A 36 2.54 2.28 -4.82
C LYS A 36 2.14 2.96 -3.52
N LEU A 37 2.93 2.76 -2.46
CA LEU A 37 2.81 3.44 -1.18
C LEU A 37 4.11 4.22 -0.90
N GLN A 38 3.98 5.42 -0.35
CA GLN A 38 5.10 6.25 0.07
C GLN A 38 4.96 6.59 1.54
N SER A 39 6.04 6.39 2.31
CA SER A 39 6.04 6.64 3.74
C SER A 39 7.36 7.23 4.21
N ALA A 40 7.33 7.96 5.31
CA ALA A 40 8.54 8.41 6.03
C ALA A 40 8.41 8.10 7.52
N SER A 41 9.53 7.88 8.21
CA SER A 41 9.57 7.64 9.67
C SER A 41 9.31 8.91 10.49
N LYS A 42 9.54 10.08 9.88
CA LYS A 42 9.31 11.42 10.43
C LYS A 42 8.87 12.34 9.30
N ARG A 43 8.63 13.62 9.61
CA ARG A 43 8.42 14.64 8.58
C ARG A 43 9.65 14.63 7.63
N PRO A 44 9.47 14.39 6.33
CA PRO A 44 10.58 14.34 5.40
C PRO A 44 11.10 15.76 5.17
N ASP A 45 12.42 15.92 5.27
CA ASP A 45 13.12 17.16 4.93
C ASP A 45 13.62 17.08 3.47
N ASP A 46 14.02 15.87 3.03
CA ASP A 46 14.52 15.58 1.69
C ASP A 46 13.84 14.35 1.07
N ALA A 47 14.02 14.15 -0.25
CA ALA A 47 13.43 13.03 -0.99
C ALA A 47 13.94 11.65 -0.50
N GLU A 48 15.14 11.60 0.05
CA GLU A 48 15.78 10.38 0.56
C GLU A 48 15.12 9.86 1.85
N ASP A 49 14.39 10.71 2.57
CA ASP A 49 13.60 10.33 3.75
C ASP A 49 12.35 9.51 3.38
N VAL A 50 11.98 9.50 2.09
CA VAL A 50 10.77 8.84 1.60
C VAL A 50 11.08 7.42 1.13
N ARG A 51 10.50 6.45 1.83
CA ARG A 51 10.50 5.05 1.42
C ARG A 51 9.33 4.79 0.50
N GLU A 52 9.59 4.09 -0.61
CA GLU A 52 8.56 3.66 -1.54
C GLU A 52 8.40 2.13 -1.52
N TYR A 53 7.15 1.68 -1.41
CA TYR A 53 6.77 0.27 -1.46
C TYR A 53 5.88 0.03 -2.67
N ARG A 54 6.21 -0.99 -3.47
CA ARG A 54 5.49 -1.34 -4.69
C ARG A 54 4.98 -2.77 -4.60
N TYR A 55 3.69 -2.95 -4.85
CA TYR A 55 3.04 -4.25 -4.81
C TYR A 55 2.23 -4.49 -6.09
N PHE A 56 2.21 -5.74 -6.54
CA PHE A 56 1.23 -6.22 -7.51
C PHE A 56 0.24 -7.12 -6.78
N LEU A 57 -0.98 -6.63 -6.60
CA LEU A 57 -2.04 -7.35 -5.93
C LEU A 57 -2.92 -8.07 -6.96
N SER A 58 -3.42 -9.26 -6.64
CA SER A 58 -4.60 -9.76 -7.34
C SER A 58 -5.81 -8.86 -7.06
N LYS A 59 -6.85 -8.96 -7.89
CA LYS A 59 -8.10 -8.22 -7.66
C LYS A 59 -8.71 -8.56 -6.29
N GLU A 60 -8.66 -9.83 -5.88
CA GLU A 60 -9.14 -10.30 -4.58
C GLU A 60 -8.31 -9.73 -3.43
N GLN A 61 -6.98 -9.73 -3.54
CA GLN A 61 -6.09 -9.16 -2.53
C GLN A 61 -6.35 -7.65 -2.36
N ALA A 62 -6.55 -6.92 -3.45
CA ALA A 62 -6.89 -5.50 -3.40
C ALA A 62 -8.24 -5.26 -2.70
N VAL A 63 -9.25 -6.09 -2.97
CA VAL A 63 -10.56 -6.02 -2.30
C VAL A 63 -10.43 -6.30 -0.80
N LEU A 64 -9.70 -7.34 -0.42
CA LEU A 64 -9.48 -7.68 0.99
C LEU A 64 -8.73 -6.57 1.73
N LEU A 65 -7.68 -6.02 1.14
CA LEU A 65 -6.94 -4.89 1.71
C LEU A 65 -7.84 -3.67 1.91
N GLY A 66 -8.61 -3.29 0.88
CA GLY A 66 -9.53 -2.16 0.98
C GLY A 66 -10.60 -2.36 2.06
N ASN A 67 -11.23 -3.53 2.11
CA ASN A 67 -12.24 -3.86 3.11
C ASN A 67 -11.67 -3.86 4.54
N TYR A 68 -10.45 -4.36 4.72
CA TYR A 68 -9.76 -4.32 6.01
C TYR A 68 -9.54 -2.88 6.48
N LEU A 69 -9.08 -1.99 5.59
CA LEU A 69 -8.89 -0.58 5.90
C LEU A 69 -10.20 0.13 6.25
N TYR A 70 -11.29 -0.12 5.52
CA TYR A 70 -12.62 0.41 5.86
C TYR A 70 -13.08 -0.05 7.24
N THR A 71 -12.97 -1.35 7.51
CA THR A 71 -13.38 -1.94 8.79
C THR A 71 -12.61 -1.33 9.96
N LEU A 72 -11.28 -1.18 9.82
CA LEU A 72 -10.45 -0.53 10.84
C LEU A 72 -10.79 0.94 11.05
N ALA A 73 -11.19 1.66 9.99
CA ALA A 73 -11.61 3.05 10.09
C ALA A 73 -13.01 3.22 10.73
N GLY A 74 -13.73 2.12 11.00
CA GLY A 74 -15.13 2.18 11.45
C GLY A 74 -16.09 2.62 10.35
N GLU A 75 -15.64 2.56 9.09
CA GLU A 75 -16.38 3.03 7.92
C GLU A 75 -16.87 1.84 7.08
N THR A 76 -17.98 2.05 6.35
CA THR A 76 -18.43 1.05 5.38
C THR A 76 -17.86 1.36 4.01
N ALA A 77 -17.35 0.33 3.31
CA ALA A 77 -16.88 0.49 1.94
C ALA A 77 -17.98 1.13 1.06
N PRO A 78 -17.66 2.20 0.29
CA PRO A 78 -18.61 2.86 -0.58
C PRO A 78 -19.23 1.84 -1.52
N ARG A 79 -20.57 1.80 -1.54
CA ARG A 79 -21.26 1.01 -2.57
C ARG A 79 -20.89 1.59 -3.92
N ARG A 80 -20.33 0.75 -4.80
CA ARG A 80 -20.08 1.10 -6.20
C ARG A 80 -21.41 1.58 -6.78
N LYS A 81 -21.54 2.89 -7.00
CA LYS A 81 -22.71 3.45 -7.69
C LYS A 81 -22.70 2.80 -9.07
N ARG A 82 -23.67 1.92 -9.34
CA ARG A 82 -23.89 1.47 -10.71
C ARG A 82 -24.17 2.73 -11.51
N PRO A 83 -23.53 2.94 -12.68
CA PRO A 83 -23.92 4.02 -13.57
C PRO A 83 -25.42 3.91 -13.77
N GLY A 84 -26.13 4.98 -13.44
CA GLY A 84 -27.59 4.98 -13.45
C GLY A 84 -28.08 4.57 -14.83
N PHE A 85 -29.17 3.82 -14.91
CA PHE A 85 -29.79 3.49 -16.21
C PHE A 85 -30.03 4.74 -17.07
N PHE A 86 -30.23 5.90 -16.42
CA PHE A 86 -30.36 7.21 -17.05
C PHE A 86 -29.06 7.78 -17.63
N GLU A 87 -27.88 7.48 -17.08
CA GLU A 87 -26.58 7.89 -17.67
C GLU A 87 -26.28 7.15 -18.98
N ARG A 88 -26.95 6.01 -19.24
CA ARG A 88 -26.84 5.26 -20.50
C ARG A 88 -27.83 5.71 -21.57
N LEU A 89 -28.83 6.52 -21.23
CA LEU A 89 -29.87 6.97 -22.15
C LEU A 89 -29.65 8.41 -22.63
N PHE A 90 -28.87 9.20 -21.90
CA PHE A 90 -28.58 10.61 -22.19
C PHE A 90 -27.08 10.88 -22.42
N GLY A 91 -26.30 9.82 -22.69
CA GLY A 91 -24.90 9.86 -23.07
C GLY A 91 -24.65 9.07 -24.34
#